data_AF-A0A3B0RVK2-F1
#
_entry.id   AF-A0A3B0RVK2-F1
#
_cell.length_a   1.000
_cell.length_b   1.000
_cell.length_c   1.000
_cell.angle_alpha   90.00
_cell.angle_beta   90.00
_cell.angle_gamma   90.00
#
_symmetry.space_group_name_H-M   'P 1'
#
loop_
_entity.id
_entity.type
_entity.pdbx_description
1 polymer ?
#
loop_
_entity_poly.entity_id
_entity_poly.type
_entity_poly.pdbx_seq_one_letter_code
_entity_poly.pdbx_strand_id
1 'polypeptide(L)'
;YSPGVLIILEATADLLGRKNIDLVDSSADPDHPMINNIWRDRIQVADYLIATPGTSPAMFKSLVMFESNRLKARQTAKTLYHKLRAGLKK
;
A
#
# COMPACT_ATOMS: atom_id res chain seq x y z
N TYR A 1 15.22 -12.36 -19.75
CA TYR A 1 14.52 -13.22 -18.78
C TYR A 1 14.55 -12.57 -17.41
N SER A 2 13.39 -12.28 -16.82
CA SER A 2 13.29 -11.73 -15.45
C SER A 2 12.77 -12.83 -14.52
N PRO A 3 13.58 -13.33 -13.57
CA PRO A 3 13.14 -14.36 -12.62
C PRO A 3 11.87 -13.96 -11.87
N GLY A 4 11.75 -12.68 -11.49
CA GLY A 4 10.56 -12.16 -10.81
C GLY A 4 9.29 -12.27 -11.64
N VAL A 5 9.37 -12.05 -12.96
CA VAL A 5 8.21 -12.21 -13.87
C VAL A 5 7.74 -13.66 -13.88
N LEU A 6 8.67 -14.61 -13.98
CA LEU A 6 8.33 -16.04 -14.04
C LEU A 6 7.64 -16.50 -12.74
N ILE A 7 8.17 -16.08 -11.58
CA ILE A 7 7.58 -16.39 -10.27
C ILE A 7 6.15 -15.84 -10.17
N ILE A 8 5.93 -14.59 -10.57
CA ILE A 8 4.59 -13.99 -10.49
C ILE A 8 3.61 -14.67 -11.45
N LEU A 9 4.04 -15.07 -12.66
CA LEU A 9 3.18 -15.81 -13.59
C LEU A 9 2.79 -17.18 -13.04
N GLU A 10 3.74 -17.93 -12.48
CA GLU A 10 3.48 -19.23 -11.85
C GLU A 10 2.56 -19.10 -10.63
N ALA A 11 2.83 -18.13 -9.74
CA ALA A 11 1.98 -17.85 -8.59
C ALA A 11 0.57 -17.42 -9.01
N THR A 12 0.43 -16.62 -10.07
CA THR A 12 -0.89 -16.21 -10.59
C THR A 12 -1.68 -17.42 -11.08
N ALA A 13 -1.04 -18.33 -11.82
CA ALA A 13 -1.70 -19.55 -12.29
C ALA A 13 -2.18 -20.44 -11.14
N ASP A 14 -1.36 -20.61 -10.10
CA ASP A 14 -1.75 -21.36 -8.90
C ASP A 14 -2.92 -20.70 -8.16
N LEU A 15 -2.86 -19.38 -7.95
CA LEU A 15 -3.91 -18.63 -7.25
C LEU A 15 -5.26 -18.70 -7.97
N LEU A 16 -5.27 -18.62 -9.31
CA LEU A 16 -6.49 -18.77 -10.11
C LEU A 16 -7.10 -20.17 -10.02
N GLY A 17 -6.32 -21.19 -9.69
CA GLY A 17 -6.80 -22.56 -9.48
C GLY A 17 -7.49 -22.78 -8.13
N ARG A 18 -7.32 -21.87 -7.16
CA ARG A 18 -7.83 -22.02 -5.79
C ARG A 18 -9.24 -21.45 -5.65
N LYS A 19 -10.22 -22.33 -5.41
CA LYS A 19 -11.64 -21.95 -5.29
C LYS A 19 -12.02 -21.31 -3.95
N ASN A 20 -11.11 -21.29 -2.98
CA ASN A 20 -11.34 -20.77 -1.63
C ASN A 20 -10.70 -19.39 -1.41
N ILE A 21 -10.29 -18.72 -2.49
CA ILE A 21 -9.67 -17.39 -2.45
C ILE A 21 -10.50 -16.47 -3.35
N ASP A 22 -11.09 -15.43 -2.74
CA ASP A 22 -11.94 -14.49 -3.46
C ASP A 22 -11.16 -13.32 -4.09
N LEU A 23 -10.05 -12.91 -3.47
CA LEU A 23 -9.23 -11.78 -3.91
C LEU A 23 -7.78 -11.94 -3.47
N VAL A 24 -6.84 -11.54 -4.33
CA VAL A 24 -5.41 -11.45 -4.01
C VAL A 24 -4.88 -10.10 -4.49
N ASP A 25 -4.04 -9.47 -3.68
CA ASP A 25 -3.26 -8.28 -4.03
C ASP A 25 -1.76 -8.58 -3.95
N SER A 26 -0.96 -7.92 -4.80
CA SER A 26 0.47 -8.15 -4.88
C SER A 26 1.25 -7.44 -3.77
N SER A 27 0.61 -6.53 -3.02
CA SER A 27 1.25 -5.67 -2.00
C SER A 27 2.48 -4.92 -2.53
N ALA A 28 2.53 -4.66 -3.84
CA ALA A 28 3.63 -3.96 -4.48
C ALA A 28 3.46 -2.46 -4.30
N ASP A 29 4.57 -1.72 -4.31
CA ASP A 29 4.50 -0.25 -4.35
C ASP A 29 3.65 0.21 -5.56
N PRO A 30 2.93 1.34 -5.45
CA PRO A 30 2.19 1.89 -6.58
C PRO A 30 3.08 2.06 -7.81
N ASP A 31 2.48 1.89 -8.99
CA ASP A 31 3.16 2.04 -10.28
C ASP A 31 4.32 1.07 -10.51
N HIS A 32 4.28 -0.12 -9.88
CA HIS A 32 5.31 -1.12 -10.01
C HIS A 32 5.46 -1.58 -11.48
N PRO A 33 6.63 -1.39 -12.14
CA PRO A 33 6.80 -1.59 -13.58
C PRO A 33 6.42 -2.99 -14.09
N MET A 34 6.71 -4.03 -13.29
CA MET A 34 6.37 -5.41 -13.63
C MET A 34 4.92 -5.77 -13.29
N ILE A 35 4.53 -5.65 -12.02
CA ILE A 35 3.20 -6.06 -11.54
C ILE A 35 2.08 -5.38 -12.32
N ASN A 36 2.19 -4.08 -12.62
CA ASN A 36 1.14 -3.36 -13.35
C ASN A 36 0.81 -3.98 -14.72
N ASN A 37 1.75 -4.66 -15.35
CA ASN A 37 1.55 -5.31 -16.64
C ASN A 37 0.89 -6.70 -16.51
N ILE A 38 1.05 -7.36 -15.36
CA ILE A 38 0.51 -8.70 -15.11
C ILE A 38 -0.85 -8.58 -14.42
N TRP A 39 -0.94 -7.80 -13.33
CA TRP A 39 -2.15 -7.59 -12.53
C TRP A 39 -2.67 -6.18 -12.81
N ARG A 40 -3.69 -6.09 -13.67
CA ARG A 40 -4.21 -4.81 -14.20
C ARG A 40 -5.31 -4.19 -13.36
N ASP A 41 -6.04 -5.01 -12.64
CA ASP A 41 -7.12 -4.54 -11.78
C ASP A 41 -6.53 -3.71 -10.63
N ARG A 42 -7.31 -2.74 -10.17
CA ARG A 42 -6.93 -1.84 -9.09
C ARG A 42 -8.02 -1.88 -8.04
N ILE A 43 -7.61 -2.17 -6.81
CA ILE A 43 -8.47 -2.08 -5.65
C ILE A 43 -8.18 -0.75 -4.93
N GLN A 44 -9.24 -0.06 -4.51
CA GLN A 44 -9.09 1.09 -3.62
C GLN A 44 -8.99 0.58 -2.19
N VAL A 45 -7.89 0.90 -1.53
CA VAL A 45 -7.66 0.59 -0.11
C VAL A 45 -7.60 1.91 0.65
N ALA A 46 -8.28 1.96 1.78
CA ALA A 46 -8.32 3.12 2.66
C ALA A 46 -8.30 2.70 4.12
N ASP A 47 -7.68 3.54 4.95
CA ASP A 47 -7.71 3.38 6.40
C ASP A 47 -8.97 4.05 6.96
N TYR A 48 -9.72 3.32 7.79
CA TYR A 48 -10.89 3.85 8.49
C TYR A 48 -10.58 4.01 9.98
N LEU A 49 -10.77 5.24 10.48
CA LEU A 49 -10.80 5.50 11.92
C LEU A 49 -12.24 5.37 12.39
N ILE A 50 -12.47 4.54 13.41
CA ILE A 50 -13.80 4.28 13.96
C ILE A 50 -13.81 4.71 15.42
N ALA A 51 -14.78 5.55 15.80
CA ALA A 51 -14.96 5.97 17.18
C ALA A 51 -15.52 4.83 18.03
N THR A 52 -15.01 4.66 19.24
CA THR A 52 -15.59 3.71 20.21
C THR A 52 -16.76 4.36 20.94
N PRO A 53 -17.71 3.57 21.48
CA PRO A 53 -18.80 4.09 22.29
C PRO A 53 -18.28 4.97 23.45
N GLY A 54 -18.90 6.13 23.65
CA GLY A 54 -18.49 7.10 24.67
C GLY A 54 -17.41 8.11 24.24
N THR A 55 -16.85 7.97 23.03
CA THR A 55 -15.93 8.97 22.48
C THR A 55 -16.69 10.24 22.11
N SER A 56 -16.28 11.39 22.64
CA SER A 56 -16.90 12.67 22.26
C SER A 56 -16.55 13.03 20.80
N PRO A 57 -17.48 13.65 20.03
CA PRO A 57 -17.20 14.02 18.65
C PRO A 57 -15.98 14.94 18.49
N ALA A 58 -15.77 15.84 19.46
CA ALA A 58 -14.62 16.74 19.49
C ALA A 58 -13.30 15.98 19.67
N MET A 59 -13.26 15.04 20.63
CA MET A 59 -12.08 14.19 20.84
C MET A 59 -11.77 13.36 19.59
N PHE A 60 -12.79 12.73 19.00
CA PHE A 60 -12.62 11.93 17.80
C PHE A 60 -12.08 12.76 16.63
N LYS A 61 -12.62 13.97 16.41
CA LYS A 61 -12.11 14.89 15.38
C LYS A 61 -10.64 15.26 15.61
N SER A 62 -10.24 15.51 16.85
CA SER A 62 -8.84 15.79 17.20
C SER A 62 -7.94 14.58 16.93
N LEU A 63 -8.39 13.36 17.23
CA LEU A 63 -7.66 12.12 16.93
C LEU A 63 -7.48 11.92 15.42
N VAL A 64 -8.53 12.14 14.63
CA VAL A 64 -8.46 12.08 13.16
C VAL A 64 -7.44 13.08 12.62
N MET A 65 -7.43 14.31 13.13
CA MET A 65 -6.47 15.33 12.72
C MET A 65 -5.04 14.94 13.10
N PHE A 66 -4.83 14.44 14.32
CA PHE A 66 -3.51 13.99 14.78
C PHE A 66 -2.97 12.86 13.91
N GLU A 67 -3.79 11.85 13.65
CA GLU A 67 -3.41 10.71 12.81
C GLU A 67 -3.10 11.14 11.37
N SER A 68 -3.93 12.02 10.80
CA SER A 68 -3.70 12.58 9.47
C SER A 68 -2.36 13.33 9.40
N ASN A 69 -2.00 14.08 10.43
CA ASN A 69 -0.74 14.81 10.51
C ASN A 69 0.45 13.85 10.68
N ARG A 70 0.30 12.78 11.48
CA ARG A 70 1.31 11.74 11.65
C ARG A 70 1.63 11.04 10.34
N LEU A 71 0.62 10.65 9.57
CA LEU A 71 0.78 10.02 8.26
C LEU A 71 1.50 10.94 7.28
N LYS A 72 1.09 12.22 7.20
CA LYS A 72 1.75 13.22 6.36
C LYS A 72 3.22 13.43 6.76
N ALA A 73 3.51 13.56 8.06
CA ALA A 73 4.87 13.73 8.55
C ALA A 73 5.76 12.52 8.18
N ARG A 74 5.26 11.30 8.38
CA ARG A 74 5.95 10.06 8.00
C ARG A 74 6.24 10.02 6.50
N GLN A 75 5.25 10.34 5.67
CA GLN A 75 5.42 10.31 4.21
C GLN A 75 6.45 11.34 3.75
N THR A 76 6.38 12.57 4.28
CA THR A 76 7.38 13.61 4.01
C THR A 76 8.79 13.18 4.40
N ALA A 77 8.95 12.59 5.59
CA ALA A 77 10.24 12.07 6.06
C ALA A 77 10.77 10.96 5.14
N LYS A 78 9.91 10.01 4.72
CA LYS A 78 10.28 8.94 3.78
C LYS A 78 10.73 9.52 2.44
N THR A 79 9.98 10.45 1.88
CA THR A 79 10.32 11.12 0.61
C THR A 79 11.64 11.89 0.72
N LEU A 80 11.85 12.64 1.81
CA LEU A 80 13.09 13.36 2.04
C LEU A 80 14.28 12.40 2.14
N TYR A 81 14.16 11.34 2.93
CA TYR A 81 15.18 10.30 3.07
C TYR A 81 15.57 9.71 1.70
N HIS A 82 14.59 9.33 0.88
CA HIS A 82 14.89 8.76 -0.44
C HIS A 82 15.56 9.75 -1.38
N LYS A 83 15.16 11.04 -1.35
CA LYS A 83 15.82 12.10 -2.13
C LYS A 83 17.27 12.30 -1.73
N LEU A 84 17.54 12.40 -0.43
CA LEU A 84 18.90 12.55 0.10
C LEU A 84 19.76 11.33 -0.25
N ARG A 85 19.23 10.12 -0.06
CA ARG A 85 19.93 8.87 -0.40
C ARG A 85 20.22 8.73 -1.89
N ALA A 86 19.31 9.17 -2.76
CA ALA A 86 19.54 9.16 -4.21
C ALA A 86 20.60 10.19 -4.63
N GLY A 87 20.63 11.35 -3.97
CA GLY A 87 21.67 12.36 -4.16
C GLY A 87 23.06 11.90 -3.73
N LEU A 88 23.16 11.12 -2.65
CA LEU A 88 24.44 10.57 -2.15
C LEU A 88 25.03 9.45 -3.02
N LYS A 89 24.27 8.90 -3.97
CA LYS A 89 24.74 7.87 -4.92
C LYS A 89 25.18 8.44 -6.28
N LYS A 90 25.08 9.76 -6.47
CA LYS A 90 25.65 10.48 -7.61
C LYS A 90 26.99 11.08 -7.20
#